data_AF-A0A8T0MBN0-F1
#
_entry.id   AF-A0A8T0MBN0-F1
#
_cell.length_a   1.000
_cell.length_b   1.000
_cell.length_c   1.000
_cell.angle_alpha   90.00
_cell.angle_beta   90.00
_cell.angle_gamma   90.00
#
_symmetry.space_group_name_H-M   'P 1'
#
loop_
_entity.id
_entity.type
_entity.pdbx_description
1 polymer ?
#
loop_
_entity_poly.entity_id
_entity_poly.type
_entity_poly.pdbx_seq_one_letter_code
_entity_poly.pdbx_strand_id
1 'polypeptide(L)'
;MAVSEVAVDGVVFPPVARPPGSGRSHFLAGAGVRGMEIGGNFIKFTAIGVYLEEGAAVSALAKKWAGKSADELAADVAFFRDVVTGDFEKFTRVTMILPLTGEQYSDKVTENCVAYWKAVGAYTDAEGAAVDKFKEAFKPETFPPGASILFTHSPAGVLTVAFSKDSSVPDSGGVAIDNKPLCEAVRRWHLPAGV
;
A
#
# COMPACT_ATOMS: atom_id res chain seq x y z
N MET A 1 15.46 15.88 3.61
CA MET A 1 15.59 16.29 2.19
C MET A 1 14.17 16.44 1.66
N ALA A 2 13.88 17.48 0.88
CA ALA A 2 12.55 17.63 0.29
C ALA A 2 12.43 16.71 -0.93
N VAL A 3 11.36 15.93 -0.98
CA VAL A 3 10.98 15.15 -2.17
C VAL A 3 9.98 15.98 -2.99
N SER A 4 9.88 15.75 -4.29
CA SER A 4 8.92 16.43 -5.15
C SER A 4 7.55 15.77 -5.10
N GLU A 5 6.51 16.54 -5.41
CA GLU A 5 5.20 15.97 -5.72
C GLU A 5 5.26 15.10 -6.99
N VAL A 6 4.32 14.16 -7.11
CA VAL A 6 4.18 13.32 -8.32
C VAL A 6 2.72 13.32 -8.75
N ALA A 7 2.46 13.59 -10.02
CA ALA A 7 1.15 13.46 -10.63
C ALA A 7 1.06 12.16 -11.45
N VAL A 8 0.06 11.33 -11.18
CA VAL A 8 -0.20 10.09 -11.91
C VAL A 8 -1.62 10.13 -12.43
N ASP A 9 -1.79 10.22 -13.74
CA ASP A 9 -3.12 10.22 -14.39
C ASP A 9 -4.09 11.28 -13.81
N GLY A 10 -3.57 12.48 -13.54
CA GLY A 10 -4.34 13.58 -12.93
C GLY A 10 -4.47 13.50 -11.40
N VAL A 11 -4.05 12.41 -10.76
CA VAL A 11 -4.00 12.29 -9.29
C VAL A 11 -2.68 12.86 -8.77
N VAL A 12 -2.76 13.86 -7.89
CA VAL A 12 -1.57 14.52 -7.30
C VAL A 12 -1.22 13.88 -5.96
N PHE A 13 -0.02 13.32 -5.86
CA PHE A 13 0.58 12.81 -4.62
C PHE A 13 1.52 13.86 -4.02
N PRO A 14 1.15 14.46 -2.86
CA PRO A 14 2.02 15.43 -2.21
C PRO A 14 3.34 14.78 -1.77
N PRO A 15 4.42 15.57 -1.61
CA PRO A 15 5.72 15.04 -1.22
C PRO A 15 5.76 14.52 0.22
N VAL A 16 4.84 15.00 1.06
CA VAL A 16 4.71 14.63 2.47
C VAL A 16 3.25 14.35 2.79
N ALA A 17 3.00 13.30 3.56
CA ALA A 17 1.68 12.94 4.07
C ALA A 17 1.78 12.50 5.54
N ARG A 18 0.66 12.60 6.26
CA ARG A 18 0.48 11.98 7.58
C ARG A 18 -0.55 10.86 7.45
N PRO A 19 -0.20 9.61 7.78
CA PRO A 19 -1.12 8.49 7.64
C PRO A 19 -2.26 8.58 8.67
N PRO A 20 -3.44 8.02 8.36
CA PRO A 20 -4.53 7.90 9.33
C PRO A 20 -4.08 7.12 10.56
N GLY A 21 -4.34 7.66 11.75
CA GLY A 21 -3.96 7.04 13.02
C GLY A 21 -2.48 7.18 13.40
N SER A 22 -1.70 7.99 12.68
CA SER A 22 -0.28 8.24 12.99
C SER A 22 0.04 9.72 13.10
N GLY A 23 0.84 10.08 14.11
CA GLY A 23 1.40 11.42 14.24
C GLY A 23 2.65 11.67 13.39
N ARG A 24 3.16 10.63 12.69
CA ARG A 24 4.47 10.63 12.02
C ARG A 24 4.39 11.21 10.61
N SER A 25 5.40 12.00 10.24
CA SER A 25 5.58 12.51 8.89
C SER A 25 6.10 11.39 7.96
N HIS A 26 5.54 11.29 6.76
CA HIS A 26 6.00 10.35 5.75
C HIS A 26 6.30 11.08 4.44
N PHE A 27 7.42 10.73 3.81
CA PHE A 27 7.76 11.27 2.48
C PHE A 27 7.28 10.34 1.38
N LEU A 28 6.94 10.90 0.22
CA LEU A 28 6.57 10.14 -0.97
C LEU A 28 7.81 9.40 -1.52
N ALA A 29 7.83 8.07 -1.40
CA ALA A 29 8.93 7.26 -1.91
C ALA A 29 8.72 6.86 -3.38
N GLY A 30 7.48 6.82 -3.84
CA GLY A 30 7.16 6.57 -5.24
C GLY A 30 5.66 6.62 -5.49
N ALA A 31 5.27 6.88 -6.74
CA ALA A 31 3.90 6.77 -7.18
C ALA A 31 3.84 6.14 -8.58
N GLY A 32 2.74 5.46 -8.89
CA GLY A 32 2.58 4.77 -10.17
C GLY A 32 1.13 4.40 -10.45
N VAL A 33 0.89 3.93 -11.67
CA VAL A 33 -0.44 3.48 -12.10
C VAL A 33 -0.55 1.96 -11.97
N ARG A 34 -1.74 1.50 -11.59
CA ARG A 34 -2.09 0.08 -11.58
C ARG A 34 -3.30 -0.15 -12.46
N GLY A 35 -3.18 -1.16 -13.30
CA GLY A 35 -4.14 -1.46 -14.36
C GLY A 35 -4.11 -2.94 -14.74
N MET A 36 -4.90 -3.29 -15.75
CA MET A 36 -4.95 -4.62 -16.34
C MET A 36 -5.01 -4.53 -17.86
N GLU A 37 -4.38 -5.48 -18.54
CA GLU A 37 -4.55 -5.62 -19.99
C GLU A 37 -5.89 -6.27 -20.32
N ILE A 38 -6.71 -5.55 -21.09
CA ILE A 38 -8.02 -6.02 -21.54
C ILE A 38 -8.10 -5.76 -23.04
N GLY A 39 -8.19 -6.84 -23.83
CA GLY A 39 -8.29 -6.75 -25.30
C GLY A 39 -7.09 -6.08 -25.96
N GLY A 40 -5.88 -6.26 -25.42
CA GLY A 40 -4.65 -5.64 -25.94
C GLY A 40 -4.41 -4.19 -25.51
N ASN A 41 -5.28 -3.62 -24.68
CA ASN A 41 -5.12 -2.28 -24.12
C ASN A 41 -4.90 -2.34 -22.61
N PHE A 42 -3.93 -1.56 -22.12
CA PHE A 42 -3.70 -1.41 -20.67
C PHE A 42 -4.71 -0.43 -20.08
N ILE A 43 -5.73 -0.96 -19.41
CA ILE A 43 -6.77 -0.17 -18.74
C ILE A 43 -6.31 0.15 -17.32
N LYS A 44 -6.24 1.45 -17.00
CA LYS A 44 -5.78 1.97 -15.71
C LYS A 44 -6.95 2.05 -14.74
N PHE A 45 -6.82 1.41 -13.58
CA PHE A 45 -7.88 1.39 -12.57
C PHE A 45 -7.58 2.33 -11.41
N THR A 46 -6.32 2.36 -10.95
CA THR A 46 -5.93 3.13 -9.77
C THR A 46 -4.57 3.79 -9.94
N ALA A 47 -4.38 4.92 -9.27
CA ALA A 47 -3.08 5.52 -9.02
C ALA A 47 -2.67 5.21 -7.57
N ILE A 48 -1.43 4.80 -7.37
CA ILE A 48 -0.92 4.38 -6.06
C ILE A 48 0.26 5.26 -5.69
N GLY A 49 0.26 5.79 -4.48
CA GLY A 49 1.41 6.44 -3.85
C GLY A 49 1.87 5.64 -2.65
N VAL A 50 3.17 5.41 -2.55
CA VAL A 50 3.83 4.75 -1.44
C VAL A 50 4.66 5.77 -0.68
N TYR A 51 4.40 5.89 0.61
CA TYR A 51 5.05 6.82 1.52
C TYR A 51 5.76 6.05 2.63
N LEU A 52 6.93 6.53 3.05
CA LEU A 52 7.75 5.91 4.09
C LEU A 52 8.02 6.91 5.22
N GLU A 53 8.11 6.41 6.44
CA GLU A 53 8.37 7.24 7.62
C GLU A 53 9.66 8.06 7.46
N GLU A 54 9.53 9.37 7.65
CA GLU A 54 10.63 10.30 7.52
C GLU A 54 11.71 10.04 8.59
N GLY A 55 12.98 10.07 8.19
CA GLY A 55 14.12 9.80 9.07
C GLY A 55 14.36 8.30 9.32
N ALA A 56 13.36 7.55 9.79
CA ALA A 56 13.49 6.14 10.12
C ALA A 56 13.78 5.28 8.87
N ALA A 57 13.01 5.46 7.80
CA ALA A 57 13.16 4.67 6.59
C ALA A 57 14.51 4.93 5.89
N VAL A 58 14.92 6.19 5.76
CA VAL A 58 16.20 6.56 5.14
C VAL A 58 17.37 5.98 5.94
N SER A 59 17.35 6.11 7.27
CA SER A 59 18.41 5.59 8.13
C SER A 59 18.50 4.06 8.10
N ALA A 60 17.36 3.37 8.01
CA ALA A 60 17.32 1.92 7.91
C ALA A 60 17.85 1.42 6.55
N LEU A 61 17.40 2.01 5.45
CA LEU A 61 17.76 1.59 4.09
C LEU A 61 19.21 1.98 3.73
N ALA A 62 19.69 3.13 4.18
CA ALA A 62 21.03 3.61 3.85
C ALA A 62 22.15 2.66 4.28
N LYS A 63 21.95 1.86 5.33
CA LYS A 63 22.97 0.90 5.83
C LYS A 63 23.41 -0.12 4.78
N LYS A 64 22.52 -0.45 3.84
CA LYS A 64 22.75 -1.49 2.82
C LYS A 64 22.67 -0.95 1.40
N TRP A 65 21.87 0.08 1.18
CA TRP A 65 21.51 0.55 -0.16
C TRP A 65 22.14 1.89 -0.53
N ALA A 66 22.83 2.56 0.39
CA ALA A 66 23.53 3.80 0.07
C ALA A 66 24.64 3.56 -0.98
N GLY A 67 24.76 4.48 -1.94
CA GLY A 67 25.75 4.41 -3.02
C GLY A 67 25.33 3.54 -4.21
N LYS A 68 24.19 2.84 -4.15
CA LYS A 68 23.61 2.14 -5.29
C LYS A 68 22.89 3.10 -6.23
N SER A 69 23.00 2.83 -7.54
CA SER A 69 22.26 3.55 -8.57
C SER A 69 20.78 3.17 -8.56
N ALA A 70 19.94 4.01 -9.17
CA ALA A 70 18.50 3.75 -9.28
C ALA A 70 18.21 2.43 -10.01
N ASP A 71 18.94 2.14 -11.09
CA ASP A 71 18.75 0.90 -11.89
C ASP A 71 19.14 -0.36 -11.09
N GLU A 72 20.22 -0.29 -10.30
CA GLU A 72 20.58 -1.39 -9.39
C GLU A 72 19.49 -1.65 -8.36
N LEU A 73 18.94 -0.59 -7.75
CA LEU A 73 17.87 -0.73 -6.76
C LEU A 73 16.58 -1.25 -7.39
N ALA A 74 16.24 -0.79 -8.59
CA ALA A 74 15.04 -1.21 -9.32
C ALA A 74 15.10 -2.69 -9.76
N ALA A 75 16.30 -3.21 -10.03
CA ALA A 75 16.50 -4.61 -10.40
C ALA A 75 16.65 -5.56 -9.19
N ASP A 76 16.90 -5.04 -7.99
CA ASP A 76 17.16 -5.85 -6.79
C ASP A 76 15.89 -6.09 -5.96
N VAL A 77 15.36 -7.32 -6.04
CA VAL A 77 14.19 -7.75 -5.24
C VAL A 77 14.45 -7.61 -3.73
N ALA A 78 15.69 -7.76 -3.27
CA ALA A 78 16.01 -7.61 -1.85
C ALA A 78 15.88 -6.16 -1.38
N PHE A 79 16.02 -5.16 -2.26
CA PHE A 79 15.75 -3.76 -1.91
C PHE A 79 14.30 -3.57 -1.55
N PHE A 80 13.40 -4.02 -2.43
CA PHE A 80 11.96 -3.93 -2.17
C PHE A 80 11.54 -4.78 -0.97
N ARG A 81 12.16 -5.93 -0.75
CA ARG A 81 11.91 -6.71 0.47
C ARG A 81 12.32 -5.95 1.73
N ASP A 82 13.49 -5.32 1.74
CA ASP A 82 13.94 -4.53 2.89
C ASP A 82 13.07 -3.29 3.09
N VAL A 83 12.55 -2.71 2.00
CA VAL A 83 11.47 -1.73 2.05
C VAL A 83 10.29 -2.38 2.77
N VAL A 84 9.74 -3.53 2.32
CA VAL A 84 8.60 -4.30 2.87
C VAL A 84 8.72 -4.63 4.37
N THR A 85 9.87 -5.13 4.78
CA THR A 85 10.06 -5.67 6.14
C THR A 85 10.77 -4.70 7.09
N GLY A 86 11.22 -3.55 6.59
CA GLY A 86 11.98 -2.58 7.37
C GLY A 86 11.23 -2.09 8.61
N ASP A 87 11.93 -1.83 9.71
CA ASP A 87 11.33 -1.43 11.00
C ASP A 87 11.01 0.08 11.02
N PHE A 88 10.01 0.47 10.24
CA PHE A 88 9.48 1.83 10.15
C PHE A 88 8.02 1.77 9.70
N GLU A 89 7.27 2.86 9.85
CA GLU A 89 5.90 2.94 9.35
C GLU A 89 5.88 3.24 7.84
N LYS A 90 4.82 2.77 7.17
CA LYS A 90 4.59 3.00 5.75
C LYS A 90 3.14 3.33 5.52
N PHE A 91 2.91 4.07 4.47
CA PHE A 91 1.58 4.52 4.11
C PHE A 91 1.35 4.38 2.61
N THR A 92 0.26 3.69 2.26
CA THR A 92 -0.12 3.49 0.87
C THR A 92 -1.44 4.22 0.62
N ARG A 93 -1.45 5.11 -0.36
CA ARG A 93 -2.66 5.77 -0.84
C ARG A 93 -3.01 5.23 -2.21
N VAL A 94 -4.18 4.62 -2.34
CA VAL A 94 -4.71 4.09 -3.59
C VAL A 94 -5.90 4.95 -3.99
N THR A 95 -5.76 5.72 -5.06
CA THR A 95 -6.81 6.62 -5.55
C THR A 95 -7.40 6.07 -6.84
N MET A 96 -8.73 6.07 -6.95
CA MET A 96 -9.43 5.49 -8.08
C MET A 96 -9.34 6.39 -9.32
N ILE A 97 -8.96 5.80 -10.45
CA ILE A 97 -9.10 6.41 -11.78
C ILE A 97 -10.45 5.97 -12.37
N LEU A 98 -10.76 4.68 -12.26
CA LEU A 98 -12.05 4.10 -12.62
C LEU A 98 -12.80 3.67 -11.36
N PRO A 99 -14.15 3.70 -11.37
CA PRO A 99 -14.94 3.31 -10.23
C PRO A 99 -14.73 1.83 -9.88
N LEU A 100 -14.63 1.54 -8.58
CA LEU A 100 -14.56 0.19 -8.03
C LEU A 100 -15.46 0.07 -6.80
N THR A 101 -16.10 -1.09 -6.62
CA THR A 101 -16.74 -1.41 -5.33
C THR A 101 -15.68 -1.89 -4.34
N GLY A 102 -15.95 -1.74 -3.05
CA GLY A 102 -15.07 -2.30 -2.02
C GLY A 102 -14.96 -3.82 -2.09
N GLU A 103 -16.03 -4.52 -2.48
CA GLU A 103 -15.99 -5.96 -2.77
C GLU A 103 -15.01 -6.29 -3.90
N GLN A 104 -15.12 -5.62 -5.06
CA GLN A 104 -14.20 -5.83 -6.20
C GLN A 104 -12.73 -5.63 -5.82
N TYR A 105 -12.46 -4.58 -5.03
CA TYR A 105 -11.11 -4.28 -4.57
C TYR A 105 -10.62 -5.34 -3.56
N SER A 106 -11.40 -5.59 -2.51
CA SER A 106 -11.00 -6.45 -1.40
C SER A 106 -10.89 -7.91 -1.80
N ASP A 107 -11.76 -8.40 -2.67
CA ASP A 107 -11.67 -9.77 -3.20
C ASP A 107 -10.38 -9.95 -3.99
N LYS A 108 -9.98 -8.98 -4.83
CA LYS A 108 -8.76 -9.11 -5.60
C LYS A 108 -7.50 -9.10 -4.75
N VAL A 109 -7.46 -8.27 -3.70
CA VAL A 109 -6.34 -8.22 -2.76
C VAL A 109 -6.26 -9.53 -1.96
N THR A 110 -7.39 -9.96 -1.38
CA THR A 110 -7.43 -11.13 -0.48
C THR A 110 -7.26 -12.45 -1.23
N GLU A 111 -7.74 -12.59 -2.47
CA GLU A 111 -7.50 -13.75 -3.33
C GLU A 111 -6.00 -14.05 -3.44
N ASN A 112 -5.19 -13.02 -3.71
CA ASN A 112 -3.74 -13.17 -3.85
C ASN A 112 -3.04 -13.45 -2.52
N CYS A 113 -3.49 -12.81 -1.43
CA CYS A 113 -2.95 -13.08 -0.09
C CYS A 113 -3.19 -14.53 0.33
N VAL A 114 -4.44 -15.01 0.19
CA VAL A 114 -4.82 -16.38 0.56
C VAL A 114 -4.14 -17.42 -0.33
N ALA A 115 -4.04 -17.18 -1.64
CA ALA A 115 -3.34 -18.07 -2.55
C ALA A 115 -1.86 -18.22 -2.16
N TYR A 116 -1.19 -17.11 -1.84
CA TYR A 116 0.19 -17.13 -1.39
C TYR A 116 0.35 -17.88 -0.06
N TRP A 117 -0.46 -17.56 0.97
CA TRP A 117 -0.36 -18.21 2.28
C TRP A 117 -0.65 -19.71 2.22
N LYS A 118 -1.59 -20.14 1.38
CA LYS A 118 -1.83 -21.57 1.13
C LYS A 118 -0.62 -22.23 0.48
N ALA A 119 0.01 -21.57 -0.50
CA ALA A 119 1.19 -22.12 -1.18
C ALA A 119 2.40 -22.27 -0.25
N VAL A 120 2.59 -21.35 0.70
CA VAL A 120 3.70 -21.42 1.68
C VAL A 120 3.32 -22.13 2.99
N GLY A 121 2.11 -22.68 3.10
CA GLY A 121 1.63 -23.39 4.29
C GLY A 121 1.43 -22.51 5.53
N ALA A 122 1.22 -21.20 5.35
CA ALA A 122 1.08 -20.21 6.41
C ALA A 122 -0.37 -19.73 6.63
N TYR A 123 -1.37 -20.39 6.01
CA TYR A 123 -2.77 -20.01 6.16
C TYR A 123 -3.39 -20.68 7.38
N THR A 124 -3.62 -19.92 8.45
CA THR A 124 -4.30 -20.39 9.67
C THR A 124 -5.65 -19.69 9.87
N ASP A 125 -6.39 -20.07 10.90
CA ASP A 125 -7.65 -19.43 11.29
C ASP A 125 -7.47 -17.92 11.60
N ALA A 126 -6.29 -17.51 12.07
CA ALA A 126 -5.98 -16.11 12.32
C ALA A 126 -5.92 -15.30 11.01
N GLU A 127 -5.29 -15.83 9.95
CA GLU A 127 -5.27 -15.21 8.63
C GLU A 127 -6.67 -15.19 8.00
N GLY A 128 -7.46 -16.25 8.19
CA GLY A 128 -8.86 -16.31 7.76
C GLY A 128 -9.69 -15.20 8.40
N ALA A 129 -9.65 -15.06 9.73
CA ALA A 129 -10.37 -14.02 10.45
C ALA A 129 -9.90 -12.60 10.07
N ALA A 130 -8.61 -12.42 9.79
CA ALA A 130 -8.08 -11.14 9.33
C ALA A 130 -8.58 -10.78 7.91
N VAL A 131 -8.67 -11.77 7.02
CA VAL A 131 -9.25 -11.60 5.67
C VAL A 131 -10.73 -11.26 5.76
N ASP A 132 -11.50 -11.93 6.62
CA ASP A 132 -12.92 -11.64 6.79
C ASP A 132 -13.13 -10.22 7.31
N LYS A 133 -12.38 -9.81 8.34
CA LYS A 133 -12.41 -8.44 8.87
C LYS A 133 -12.00 -7.40 7.83
N PHE A 134 -11.03 -7.73 6.97
CA PHE A 134 -10.66 -6.88 5.85
C PHE A 134 -11.83 -6.75 4.86
N LYS A 135 -12.45 -7.84 4.43
CA LYS A 135 -13.60 -7.78 3.50
C LYS A 135 -14.79 -7.04 4.10
N GLU A 136 -15.08 -7.24 5.37
CA GLU A 136 -16.17 -6.55 6.08
C GLU A 136 -15.97 -5.03 6.09
N ALA A 137 -14.73 -4.55 6.27
CA ALA A 137 -14.42 -3.12 6.23
C ALA A 137 -14.69 -2.49 4.85
N PHE A 138 -14.55 -3.27 3.77
CA PHE A 138 -14.75 -2.79 2.39
C PHE A 138 -16.17 -3.01 1.87
N LYS A 139 -16.94 -3.94 2.45
CA LYS A 139 -18.29 -4.29 2.00
C LYS A 139 -19.26 -3.10 1.84
N PRO A 140 -19.34 -2.12 2.76
CA PRO A 140 -20.25 -0.98 2.60
C PRO A 140 -19.72 0.09 1.62
N GLU A 141 -18.48 -0.03 1.17
CA GLU A 141 -17.78 1.02 0.46
C GLU A 141 -17.94 0.94 -1.06
N THR A 142 -18.06 2.11 -1.68
CA THR A 142 -17.97 2.28 -3.13
C THR A 142 -17.03 3.43 -3.42
N PHE A 143 -16.12 3.22 -4.36
CA PHE A 143 -15.06 4.17 -4.65
C PHE A 143 -15.28 4.77 -6.05
N PRO A 144 -15.92 5.95 -6.14
CA PRO A 144 -15.96 6.69 -7.40
C PRO A 144 -14.55 7.19 -7.78
N PRO A 145 -14.34 7.62 -9.04
CA PRO A 145 -13.09 8.27 -9.44
C PRO A 145 -12.71 9.40 -8.48
N GLY A 146 -11.45 9.43 -8.05
CA GLY A 146 -10.91 10.38 -7.08
C GLY A 146 -11.02 9.95 -5.62
N ALA A 147 -11.86 8.97 -5.28
CA ALA A 147 -11.90 8.39 -3.94
C ALA A 147 -10.62 7.61 -3.64
N SER A 148 -10.23 7.57 -2.37
CA SER A 148 -8.98 6.96 -1.94
C SER A 148 -9.17 5.93 -0.84
N ILE A 149 -8.39 4.85 -0.95
CA ILE A 149 -8.16 3.86 0.09
C ILE A 149 -6.79 4.14 0.69
N LEU A 150 -6.71 4.09 2.01
CA LEU A 150 -5.58 4.54 2.80
C LEU A 150 -5.14 3.41 3.71
N PHE A 151 -3.91 2.93 3.53
CA PHE A 151 -3.33 1.86 4.33
C PHE A 151 -2.15 2.38 5.14
N THR A 152 -2.25 2.34 6.46
CA THR A 152 -1.10 2.54 7.35
C THR A 152 -0.57 1.19 7.80
N HIS A 153 0.71 0.94 7.54
CA HIS A 153 1.40 -0.30 7.86
C HIS A 153 2.34 -0.05 9.04
N SER A 154 1.92 -0.46 10.23
CA SER A 154 2.74 -0.36 11.44
C SER A 154 3.84 -1.43 11.43
N PRO A 155 5.07 -1.13 11.90
CA PRO A 155 6.12 -2.14 12.10
C PRO A 155 5.71 -3.24 13.10
N ALA A 156 4.73 -2.97 13.97
CA ALA A 156 4.16 -3.96 14.88
C ALA A 156 3.29 -5.02 14.18
N GLY A 157 3.02 -4.89 12.87
CA GLY A 157 2.18 -5.82 12.12
C GLY A 157 0.69 -5.46 12.10
N VAL A 158 0.33 -4.24 12.51
CA VAL A 158 -1.04 -3.73 12.46
C VAL A 158 -1.28 -3.00 11.13
N LEU A 159 -2.34 -3.38 10.44
CA LEU A 159 -2.83 -2.70 9.23
C LEU A 159 -4.01 -1.80 9.60
N THR A 160 -3.86 -0.48 9.44
CA THR A 160 -4.98 0.46 9.56
C THR A 160 -5.52 0.77 8.17
N VAL A 161 -6.81 0.53 7.96
CA VAL A 161 -7.51 0.84 6.71
C VAL A 161 -8.43 2.03 6.94
N ALA A 162 -8.27 3.09 6.18
CA ALA A 162 -9.20 4.21 6.13
C ALA A 162 -9.63 4.52 4.70
N PHE A 163 -10.74 5.25 4.57
CA PHE A 163 -11.32 5.61 3.28
C PHE A 163 -11.50 7.12 3.22
N SER A 164 -11.35 7.66 2.02
CA SER A 164 -11.66 9.05 1.72
C SER A 164 -12.49 9.13 0.45
N LYS A 165 -13.45 10.05 0.43
CA LYS A 165 -14.25 10.36 -0.76
C LYS A 165 -13.45 11.14 -1.80
N ASP A 166 -12.28 11.63 -1.44
CA ASP A 166 -11.38 12.40 -2.29
C ASP A 166 -9.91 11.98 -2.02
N SER A 167 -8.96 12.89 -2.27
CA SER A 167 -7.52 12.68 -2.08
C SER A 167 -6.99 13.09 -0.70
N SER A 168 -7.86 13.60 0.18
CA SER A 168 -7.54 13.97 1.56
C SER A 168 -7.29 12.74 2.42
N VAL A 169 -6.49 12.94 3.47
CA VAL A 169 -6.20 11.90 4.46
C VAL A 169 -6.94 12.28 5.74
N PRO A 170 -7.89 11.45 6.23
CA PRO A 170 -8.65 11.74 7.43
C PRO A 170 -7.77 11.60 8.68
N ASP A 171 -8.03 12.46 9.66
CA ASP A 171 -7.31 12.48 10.94
C ASP A 171 -7.63 11.26 11.82
N SER A 172 -8.88 10.76 11.76
CA SER A 172 -9.31 9.59 12.53
C SER A 172 -8.85 8.28 11.87
N GLY A 173 -8.17 7.42 12.63
CA GLY A 173 -7.82 6.06 12.20
C GLY A 173 -9.07 5.25 11.86
N GLY A 174 -9.01 4.50 10.75
CA GLY A 174 -10.09 3.60 10.36
C GLY A 174 -9.97 2.23 11.04
N VAL A 175 -10.34 1.16 10.33
CA VAL A 175 -10.32 -0.20 10.89
C VAL A 175 -8.88 -0.68 11.07
N ALA A 176 -8.48 -0.95 12.32
CA ALA A 176 -7.20 -1.59 12.63
C ALA A 176 -7.34 -3.11 12.66
N ILE A 177 -6.49 -3.79 11.88
CA ILE A 177 -6.42 -5.25 11.77
C ILE A 177 -5.04 -5.69 12.28
N ASP A 178 -5.03 -6.36 13.42
CA ASP A 178 -3.81 -6.91 14.03
C ASP A 178 -3.50 -8.27 13.43
N ASN A 179 -2.85 -8.26 12.26
CA ASN A 179 -2.36 -9.46 11.61
C ASN A 179 -1.15 -9.09 10.73
N LYS A 180 0.03 -9.43 11.22
CA LYS A 180 1.29 -9.13 10.53
C LYS A 180 1.35 -9.70 9.10
N PRO A 181 0.96 -10.96 8.84
CA PRO A 181 0.91 -11.49 7.47
C PRO A 181 0.07 -10.64 6.52
N LEU A 182 -1.14 -10.22 6.93
CA LEU A 182 -2.01 -9.37 6.13
C LEU A 182 -1.41 -7.99 5.90
N CYS A 183 -0.84 -7.38 6.95
CA CYS A 183 -0.19 -6.07 6.85
C CYS A 183 0.94 -6.08 5.81
N GLU A 184 1.76 -7.13 5.82
CA GLU A 184 2.85 -7.31 4.84
C GLU A 184 2.33 -7.68 3.44
N ALA A 185 1.29 -8.53 3.34
CA ALA A 185 0.74 -8.96 2.06
C ALA A 185 0.05 -7.83 1.30
N VAL A 186 -0.77 -7.02 1.99
CA VAL A 186 -1.38 -5.82 1.41
C VAL A 186 -0.30 -4.86 0.93
N ARG A 187 0.81 -4.74 1.66
CA ARG A 187 1.91 -3.90 1.21
C ARG A 187 2.59 -4.43 -0.04
N ARG A 188 2.93 -5.72 -0.06
CA ARG A 188 3.59 -6.41 -1.17
C ARG A 188 2.79 -6.27 -2.47
N TRP A 189 1.47 -6.27 -2.37
CA TRP A 189 0.55 -6.08 -3.51
C TRP A 189 0.74 -4.76 -4.27
N HIS A 190 1.24 -3.72 -3.60
CA HIS A 190 1.44 -2.39 -4.19
C HIS A 190 2.87 -2.17 -4.70
N LEU A 191 3.73 -3.18 -4.62
CA LEU A 191 5.12 -3.15 -5.09
C LEU A 191 5.28 -4.01 -6.36
N PRO A 192 6.42 -3.92 -7.07
CA PRO A 192 6.67 -4.68 -8.29
C PRO A 192 6.49 -6.19 -8.09
N ALA A 193 6.06 -6.88 -9.15
CA ALA A 193 5.88 -8.32 -9.12
C ALA A 193 7.22 -9.05 -8.83
N GLY A 194 7.19 -10.03 -7.93
CA GLY A 194 8.37 -10.83 -7.54
C GLY A 194 9.03 -10.41 -6.23
N VAL A 195 8.68 -9.24 -5.68
CA VAL A 195 8.86 -8.88 -4.26
C VAL A 195 7.97 -9.73 -3.42
#